data_AF-A0A4P7B9T2-F1
#
_entry.id   AF-A0A4P7B9T2-F1
#
_cell.length_a   1.000
_cell.length_b   1.000
_cell.length_c   1.000
_cell.angle_alpha   90.00
_cell.angle_beta   90.00
_cell.angle_gamma   90.00
#
_symmetry.space_group_name_H-M   'P 1'
#
loop_
_entity.id
_entity.type
_entity.pdbx_description
1 polymer ?
#
loop_
_entity_poly.entity_id
_entity_poly.type
_entity_poly.pdbx_seq_one_letter_code
_entity_poly.pdbx_strand_id
1 'polypeptide(L)'
;MRRALFAALALLVAGATTAAEALKPLHTNGEVLPNSCTRVGQAALRGKLMAPKAAVVRPEDAWRLVHTLLCAPATAQSRAYLRSHMGKTVEQLVQATGIEDETSIVAVDAGLVNSLQQKGWAWEAEIDAYPEDVTVRFWSDEASVRSRTLRFEGGMWRIVATMDASD
;
A
#
# COMPACT_ATOMS: atom_id res chain seq x y z
N MET A 1 44.60 -40.02 34.83
CA MET A 1 44.52 -38.55 34.85
C MET A 1 45.14 -37.97 33.59
N ARG A 2 44.33 -37.53 32.62
CA ARG A 2 44.78 -36.69 31.50
C ARG A 2 43.67 -35.69 31.18
N ARG A 3 43.98 -34.42 31.40
CA ARG A 3 43.17 -33.25 31.04
C ARG A 3 43.27 -33.03 29.53
N ALA A 4 42.16 -32.71 28.88
CA ALA A 4 42.16 -31.99 27.61
C ALA A 4 40.96 -31.05 27.61
N LEU A 5 41.24 -29.76 27.81
CA LEU A 5 40.35 -28.66 27.47
C LEU A 5 40.20 -28.63 25.94
N PHE A 6 38.98 -28.49 25.43
CA PHE A 6 38.75 -27.88 24.13
C PHE A 6 37.63 -26.86 24.24
N ALA A 7 38.00 -25.61 23.98
CA ALA A 7 37.15 -24.44 23.94
C ALA A 7 36.12 -24.57 22.82
N ALA A 8 34.84 -24.38 23.13
CA ALA A 8 33.77 -24.32 22.14
C ALA A 8 33.53 -22.86 21.73
N LEU A 9 33.70 -22.66 20.42
CA LEU A 9 33.66 -21.44 19.64
C LEU A 9 32.31 -20.71 19.74
N ALA A 10 32.35 -19.40 19.93
CA ALA A 10 31.19 -18.51 19.89
C ALA A 10 30.67 -18.34 18.44
N LEU A 11 29.38 -18.62 18.20
CA LEU A 11 28.67 -18.18 17.00
C LEU A 11 27.94 -16.87 17.30
N LEU A 12 28.58 -15.75 16.97
CA LEU A 12 27.91 -14.46 16.80
C LEU A 12 27.08 -14.53 15.51
N VAL A 13 25.76 -14.69 15.65
CA VAL A 13 24.82 -14.50 14.55
C VAL A 13 24.81 -13.00 14.23
N ALA A 14 25.62 -12.61 13.24
CA ALA A 14 25.53 -11.29 12.63
C ALA A 14 24.21 -11.20 11.87
N GLY A 15 23.17 -10.69 12.54
CA GLY A 15 21.93 -10.30 11.89
C GLY A 15 22.25 -9.17 10.92
N ALA A 16 22.29 -9.49 9.62
CA ALA A 16 22.29 -8.49 8.56
C ALA A 16 20.99 -7.68 8.69
N THR A 17 21.09 -6.55 9.39
CA THR A 17 20.02 -5.57 9.41
C THR A 17 20.10 -4.93 8.03
N THR A 18 19.33 -5.43 7.06
CA THR A 18 19.07 -4.69 5.83
C THR A 18 18.49 -3.36 6.28
N ALA A 19 19.32 -2.32 6.24
CA ALA A 19 18.87 -0.96 6.45
C ALA A 19 17.72 -0.76 5.46
N ALA A 20 16.49 -0.70 5.97
CA ALA A 20 15.38 -0.19 5.20
C ALA A 20 15.85 1.16 4.68
N GLU A 21 15.91 1.33 3.36
CA GLU A 21 16.13 2.66 2.78
C GLU A 21 15.20 3.61 3.52
N ALA A 22 15.80 4.60 4.20
CA ALA A 22 15.04 5.56 4.96
C ALA A 22 14.03 6.17 3.99
N LEU A 23 12.73 5.98 4.27
CA LEU A 23 11.62 6.45 3.44
C LEU A 23 11.77 7.96 3.25
N LYS A 24 12.36 8.37 2.12
CA LYS A 24 12.67 9.77 1.84
C LYS A 24 11.38 10.51 1.54
N PRO A 25 11.24 11.80 1.92
CA PRO A 25 10.15 12.62 1.42
C PRO A 25 10.28 12.83 -0.09
N LEU A 26 9.17 13.17 -0.73
CA LEU A 26 9.12 13.53 -2.15
C LEU A 26 9.17 15.05 -2.28
N HIS A 27 9.84 15.56 -3.31
CA HIS A 27 9.89 16.98 -3.59
C HIS A 27 9.16 17.25 -4.91
N THR A 28 8.07 18.01 -4.89
CA THR A 28 7.31 18.36 -6.10
C THR A 28 7.01 19.85 -6.11
N ASN A 29 7.32 20.56 -7.20
CA ASN A 29 7.01 21.98 -7.39
C ASN A 29 7.33 22.92 -6.20
N GLY A 30 8.37 22.59 -5.41
CA GLY A 30 8.79 23.36 -4.22
C GLY A 30 8.16 22.91 -2.91
N GLU A 31 7.25 21.93 -2.91
CA GLU A 31 6.65 21.31 -1.74
C GLU A 31 7.37 20.02 -1.33
N VAL A 32 7.32 19.69 -0.04
CA VAL A 32 7.90 18.48 0.53
C VAL A 32 6.78 17.58 1.02
N LEU A 33 6.52 16.49 0.28
CA LEU A 33 5.45 15.56 0.62
C LEU A 33 5.98 14.48 1.58
N PRO A 34 5.38 14.31 2.77
CA PRO A 34 5.83 13.32 3.73
C PRO A 34 5.48 11.91 3.25
N ASN A 35 6.39 10.96 3.50
CA ASN A 35 6.12 9.55 3.20
C ASN A 35 5.09 8.97 4.18
N SER A 36 4.02 8.40 3.64
CA SER A 36 2.89 7.88 4.43
C SER A 36 3.15 6.52 5.05
N CYS A 37 4.21 5.83 4.62
CA CYS A 37 4.61 4.52 5.17
C CYS A 37 5.53 4.62 6.38
N THR A 38 5.78 5.83 6.91
CA THR A 38 6.36 6.02 8.25
C THR A 38 5.38 5.58 9.35
N ARG A 39 5.89 5.31 10.57
CA ARG A 39 5.03 4.96 11.73
C ARG A 39 3.94 6.01 11.97
N VAL A 40 4.29 7.29 11.87
CA VAL A 40 3.35 8.42 12.07
C VAL A 40 2.32 8.47 10.95
N GLY A 41 2.75 8.38 9.69
CA GLY A 41 1.84 8.35 8.53
C GLY A 41 0.84 7.20 8.60
N GLN A 42 1.32 5.99 8.88
CA GLN A 42 0.47 4.81 9.02
C GLN A 42 -0.54 4.95 10.17
N ALA A 43 -0.12 5.50 11.32
CA ALA A 43 -1.01 5.74 12.45
C ALA A 43 -2.12 6.76 12.10
N ALA A 44 -1.78 7.81 11.35
CA ALA A 44 -2.74 8.81 10.89
C ALA A 44 -3.77 8.20 9.91
N LEU A 45 -3.32 7.42 8.93
CA LEU A 45 -4.19 6.73 7.98
C LEU A 45 -5.11 5.72 8.67
N ARG A 46 -4.57 4.88 9.56
CA ARG A 46 -5.36 3.95 10.36
C ARG A 46 -6.38 4.71 11.20
N GLY A 47 -5.98 5.83 11.81
CA GLY A 47 -6.88 6.69 12.59
C GLY A 47 -8.09 7.18 11.80
N LYS A 48 -7.94 7.50 10.49
CA LYS A 48 -9.07 7.89 9.62
C LYS A 48 -10.09 6.77 9.46
N LEU A 49 -9.63 5.52 9.26
CA LEU A 49 -10.51 4.35 9.12
C LEU A 49 -11.20 3.95 10.45
N MET A 50 -10.50 4.13 11.57
CA MET A 50 -11.00 3.79 12.91
C MET A 50 -11.90 4.87 13.51
N ALA A 51 -11.98 6.05 12.90
CA ALA A 51 -12.75 7.16 13.43
C ALA A 51 -14.25 6.80 13.51
N PRO A 52 -14.92 6.98 14.65
CA PRO A 52 -16.34 6.62 14.80
C PRO A 52 -17.23 7.25 13.74
N LYS A 53 -16.92 8.50 13.34
CA LYS A 53 -17.64 9.23 12.29
C LYS A 53 -17.57 8.61 10.90
N ALA A 54 -16.53 7.84 10.61
CA ALA A 54 -16.37 7.19 9.31
C ALA A 54 -17.27 5.95 9.19
N ALA A 55 -17.63 5.34 10.33
CA ALA A 55 -18.51 4.17 10.42
C ALA A 55 -18.13 3.02 9.47
N VAL A 56 -16.84 2.90 9.15
CA VAL A 56 -16.28 1.88 8.24
C VAL A 56 -16.59 0.49 8.78
N VAL A 57 -17.17 -0.36 7.93
CA VAL A 57 -17.43 -1.77 8.27
C VAL A 57 -16.11 -2.51 8.39
N ARG A 58 -15.88 -3.19 9.53
CA ARG A 58 -14.66 -3.98 9.78
C ARG A 58 -13.38 -3.18 9.46
N PRO A 59 -13.14 -2.06 10.17
CA PRO A 59 -12.12 -1.08 9.80
C PRO A 59 -10.69 -1.66 9.86
N GLU A 60 -10.44 -2.68 10.67
CA GLU A 60 -9.13 -3.35 10.73
C GLU A 60 -8.82 -4.16 9.47
N ASP A 61 -9.85 -4.69 8.81
CA ASP A 61 -9.68 -5.41 7.55
C ASP A 61 -9.46 -4.44 6.39
N ALA A 62 -10.17 -3.31 6.38
CA ALA A 62 -9.90 -2.21 5.45
C ALA A 62 -8.45 -1.71 5.62
N TRP A 63 -8.01 -1.48 6.86
CA TRP A 63 -6.66 -1.02 7.15
C TRP A 63 -5.60 -2.02 6.66
N ARG A 64 -5.80 -3.32 6.86
CA ARG A 64 -4.85 -4.34 6.39
C ARG A 64 -4.69 -4.30 4.87
N LEU A 65 -5.79 -4.07 4.14
CA LEU A 65 -5.76 -3.93 2.69
C LEU A 65 -5.05 -2.65 2.25
N VAL A 66 -5.38 -1.51 2.86
CA VAL A 66 -4.70 -0.22 2.60
C VAL A 66 -3.20 -0.31 2.89
N HIS A 67 -2.82 -0.85 4.05
CA HIS A 67 -1.41 -1.03 4.41
C HIS A 67 -0.69 -1.94 3.40
N THR A 68 -1.35 -2.99 2.90
CA THR A 68 -0.73 -3.90 1.92
C THR A 68 -0.55 -3.25 0.55
N LEU A 69 -1.48 -2.39 0.14
CA LEU A 69 -1.38 -1.61 -1.09
C LEU A 69 -0.20 -0.61 -1.04
N LEU A 70 -0.10 0.13 0.06
CA LEU A 70 0.85 1.24 0.17
C LEU A 70 2.24 0.81 0.65
N CYS A 71 2.30 0.06 1.74
CA CYS A 71 3.51 -0.02 2.57
C CYS A 71 4.12 -1.41 2.68
N ALA A 72 3.35 -2.47 2.44
CA ALA A 72 3.90 -3.82 2.52
C ALA A 72 4.95 -4.06 1.42
N PRO A 73 6.02 -4.84 1.71
CA PRO A 73 6.98 -5.24 0.69
C PRO A 73 6.32 -6.05 -0.43
N ALA A 74 6.87 -5.98 -1.65
CA ALA A 74 6.37 -6.73 -2.80
C ALA A 74 6.76 -8.21 -2.77
N THR A 75 6.17 -8.97 -1.86
CA THR A 75 6.35 -10.41 -1.73
C THR A 75 5.25 -11.19 -2.45
N ALA A 76 5.48 -12.49 -2.70
CA ALA A 76 4.44 -13.37 -3.23
C ALA A 76 3.21 -13.44 -2.31
N GLN A 77 3.41 -13.40 -0.99
CA GLN A 77 2.32 -13.39 -0.01
C GLN A 77 1.48 -12.12 -0.12
N SER A 78 2.11 -10.95 -0.22
CA SER A 78 1.41 -9.68 -0.37
C SER A 78 0.61 -9.63 -1.68
N ARG A 79 1.17 -10.16 -2.77
CA ARG A 79 0.44 -10.27 -4.06
C ARG A 79 -0.73 -11.23 -3.99
N ALA A 80 -0.55 -12.41 -3.38
CA ALA A 80 -1.63 -13.36 -3.20
C ALA A 80 -2.76 -12.77 -2.34
N TYR A 81 -2.40 -12.03 -1.29
CA TYR A 81 -3.36 -11.30 -0.47
C TYR A 81 -4.14 -10.27 -1.30
N LEU A 82 -3.45 -9.39 -2.04
CA LEU A 82 -4.14 -8.41 -2.92
C LEU A 82 -5.06 -9.10 -3.92
N ARG A 83 -4.59 -10.15 -4.60
CA ARG A 83 -5.41 -10.91 -5.54
C ARG A 83 -6.66 -11.52 -4.90
N SER A 84 -6.58 -11.97 -3.65
CA SER A 84 -7.73 -12.52 -2.93
C SER A 84 -8.78 -11.44 -2.59
N HIS A 85 -8.37 -10.17 -2.56
CA HIS A 85 -9.22 -9.01 -2.34
C HIS A 85 -9.67 -8.36 -3.67
N MET A 86 -9.68 -9.09 -4.77
CA MET A 86 -10.11 -8.59 -6.07
C MET A 86 -11.16 -9.51 -6.70
N GLY A 87 -12.01 -8.93 -7.53
CA GLY A 87 -12.87 -9.69 -8.43
C GLY A 87 -12.10 -10.30 -9.59
N LYS A 88 -12.83 -10.77 -10.62
CA LYS A 88 -12.21 -11.17 -11.89
C LYS A 88 -11.74 -9.97 -12.70
N THR A 89 -12.35 -8.81 -12.47
CA THR A 89 -12.07 -7.55 -13.13
C THR A 89 -12.07 -6.41 -12.11
N VAL A 90 -11.45 -5.31 -12.48
CA VAL A 90 -11.56 -4.02 -11.77
C VAL A 90 -11.79 -2.91 -12.78
N GLU A 91 -12.41 -1.84 -12.34
CA GLU A 91 -12.48 -0.60 -13.10
C GLU A 91 -11.12 0.12 -13.05
N GLN A 92 -10.67 0.64 -14.19
CA GLN A 92 -9.47 1.45 -14.28
C GLN A 92 -9.80 2.78 -14.96
N LEU A 93 -9.46 3.87 -14.29
CA LEU A 93 -9.51 5.22 -14.82
C LEU A 93 -8.08 5.71 -15.07
N VAL A 94 -7.78 6.15 -16.28
CA VAL A 94 -6.50 6.77 -16.63
C VAL A 94 -6.77 8.22 -17.02
N GLN A 95 -6.07 9.14 -16.35
CA GLN A 95 -6.14 10.57 -16.63
C GLN A 95 -4.74 11.08 -17.01
N ALA A 96 -4.64 11.82 -18.11
CA ALA A 96 -3.37 12.38 -18.57
C ALA A 96 -3.58 13.69 -19.32
N THR A 97 -2.63 14.61 -19.20
CA THR A 97 -2.72 15.92 -19.85
C THR A 97 -2.80 15.77 -21.38
N GLY A 98 -3.85 16.33 -21.99
CA GLY A 98 -4.06 16.30 -23.44
C GLY A 98 -4.75 15.03 -23.97
N ILE A 99 -5.23 14.16 -23.09
CA ILE A 99 -5.99 12.94 -23.42
C ILE A 99 -7.37 13.02 -22.71
N GLU A 100 -8.42 12.50 -23.35
CA GLU A 100 -9.72 12.35 -22.71
C GLU A 100 -9.67 11.24 -21.65
N ASP A 101 -10.28 11.47 -20.49
CA ASP A 101 -10.32 10.49 -19.40
C ASP A 101 -10.80 9.13 -19.90
N GLU A 102 -9.99 8.09 -19.68
CA GLU A 102 -10.29 6.74 -20.15
C GLU A 102 -10.73 5.86 -18.98
N THR A 103 -12.00 5.46 -18.97
CA THR A 103 -12.52 4.43 -18.07
C THR A 103 -12.59 3.09 -18.81
N SER A 104 -11.97 2.06 -18.25
CA SER A 104 -11.96 0.70 -18.78
C SER A 104 -12.21 -0.35 -17.69
N ILE A 105 -12.57 -1.57 -18.10
CA ILE A 105 -12.67 -2.73 -17.22
C ILE A 105 -11.50 -3.67 -17.54
N VAL A 106 -10.64 -3.90 -16.57
CA VAL A 106 -9.40 -4.66 -16.73
C VAL A 106 -9.47 -5.98 -16.00
N ALA A 107 -9.02 -7.05 -16.65
CA ALA A 107 -8.94 -8.38 -16.05
C ALA A 107 -7.87 -8.42 -14.95
N VAL A 108 -8.17 -9.12 -13.86
CA VAL A 108 -7.23 -9.28 -12.76
C VAL A 108 -6.21 -10.36 -13.09
N ASP A 109 -5.06 -9.94 -13.61
CA ASP A 109 -3.90 -10.78 -13.91
C ASP A 109 -2.72 -10.49 -12.97
N ALA A 110 -1.56 -11.11 -13.23
CA ALA A 110 -0.36 -10.88 -12.44
C ALA A 110 0.24 -9.49 -12.65
N GLY A 111 0.09 -8.92 -13.86
CA GLY A 111 0.61 -7.60 -14.21
C GLY A 111 -0.08 -6.50 -13.41
N LEU A 112 -1.42 -6.53 -13.38
CA LEU A 112 -2.22 -5.63 -12.56
C LEU A 112 -1.88 -5.77 -11.07
N VAL A 113 -1.86 -6.99 -10.53
CA VAL A 113 -1.55 -7.19 -9.10
C VAL A 113 -0.15 -6.68 -8.74
N ASN A 114 0.82 -6.81 -9.65
CA ASN A 114 2.16 -6.27 -9.46
C ASN A 114 2.18 -4.73 -9.46
N SER A 115 1.38 -4.07 -10.30
CA SER A 115 1.35 -2.61 -10.41
C SER A 115 0.67 -1.93 -9.21
N LEU A 116 -0.20 -2.63 -8.50
CA LEU A 116 -0.89 -2.10 -7.32
C LEU A 116 0.04 -1.81 -6.14
N GLN A 117 1.14 -2.54 -6.00
CA GLN A 117 2.01 -2.45 -4.82
C GLN A 117 2.95 -1.25 -4.88
N GLN A 118 2.80 -0.31 -3.94
CA GLN A 118 3.68 0.85 -3.87
C GLN A 118 4.98 0.60 -3.10
N LYS A 119 5.09 -0.50 -2.32
CA LYS A 119 6.35 -0.90 -1.66
C LYS A 119 6.94 0.18 -0.75
N GLY A 120 6.12 1.03 -0.15
CA GLY A 120 6.58 2.17 0.64
C GLY A 120 6.71 3.49 -0.13
N TRP A 121 6.55 3.47 -1.45
CA TRP A 121 6.62 4.64 -2.34
C TRP A 121 5.24 5.28 -2.47
N ALA A 122 4.69 5.72 -1.33
CA ALA A 122 3.42 6.40 -1.24
C ALA A 122 3.59 7.64 -0.37
N TRP A 123 3.45 8.81 -0.97
CA TRP A 123 3.58 10.09 -0.31
C TRP A 123 2.24 10.80 -0.21
N GLU A 124 2.07 11.52 0.89
CA GLU A 124 0.86 12.28 1.21
C GLU A 124 -0.43 11.49 0.91
N ALA A 125 -0.43 10.22 1.35
CA ALA A 125 -1.59 9.39 1.22
C ALA A 125 -2.76 9.96 2.05
N GLU A 126 -3.93 9.98 1.43
CA GLU A 126 -5.19 10.41 2.00
C GLU A 126 -6.22 9.29 1.91
N ILE A 127 -7.16 9.29 2.85
CA ILE A 127 -8.27 8.35 2.90
C ILE A 127 -9.56 9.15 3.01
N ASP A 128 -10.45 8.92 2.06
CA ASP A 128 -11.87 9.22 2.15
C ASP A 128 -12.60 7.92 2.52
N ALA A 129 -13.23 7.92 3.69
CA ALA A 129 -13.81 6.71 4.28
C ALA A 129 -15.29 6.88 4.57
N TYR A 130 -16.07 5.94 4.05
CA TYR A 130 -17.50 5.76 4.25
C TYR A 130 -17.74 4.32 4.76
N PRO A 131 -18.95 3.98 5.23
CA PRO A 131 -19.22 2.67 5.81
C PRO A 131 -18.78 1.49 4.95
N GLU A 132 -19.05 1.55 3.65
CA GLU A 132 -18.81 0.45 2.71
C GLU A 132 -17.86 0.82 1.56
N ASP A 133 -17.41 2.08 1.49
CA ASP A 133 -16.51 2.58 0.45
C ASP A 133 -15.33 3.31 1.08
N VAL A 134 -14.11 2.95 0.67
CA VAL A 134 -12.88 3.60 1.10
C VAL A 134 -12.07 3.92 -0.14
N THR A 135 -11.73 5.19 -0.34
CA THR A 135 -10.83 5.62 -1.40
C THR A 135 -9.51 6.05 -0.76
N VAL A 136 -8.41 5.48 -1.25
CA VAL A 136 -7.06 5.87 -0.85
C VAL A 136 -6.35 6.51 -2.04
N ARG A 137 -5.95 7.77 -1.89
CA ARG A 137 -5.22 8.55 -2.90
C ARG A 137 -3.81 8.85 -2.39
N PHE A 138 -2.80 8.84 -3.24
CA PHE A 138 -1.41 9.11 -2.87
C PHE A 138 -0.59 9.50 -4.09
N TRP A 139 0.53 10.18 -3.85
CA TRP A 139 1.55 10.39 -4.86
C TRP A 139 2.45 9.16 -4.98
N SER A 140 2.69 8.67 -6.20
CA SER A 140 3.62 7.56 -6.47
C SER A 140 5.00 8.00 -6.95
N ASP A 141 5.11 9.25 -7.40
CA ASP A 141 6.32 9.95 -7.80
C ASP A 141 5.98 11.45 -7.97
N GLU A 142 6.93 12.27 -8.42
CA GLU A 142 6.82 13.74 -8.46
C GLU A 142 5.74 14.25 -9.44
N ALA A 143 5.28 13.40 -10.37
CA ALA A 143 4.36 13.75 -11.45
C ALA A 143 3.07 12.90 -11.48
N SER A 144 2.97 11.89 -10.60
CA SER A 144 1.88 10.91 -10.68
C SER A 144 1.12 10.78 -9.35
N VAL A 145 -0.20 10.96 -9.44
CA VAL A 145 -1.15 10.67 -8.38
C VAL A 145 -1.89 9.38 -8.72
N ARG A 146 -2.05 8.51 -7.73
CA ARG A 146 -2.78 7.26 -7.86
C ARG A 146 -3.87 7.15 -6.83
N SER A 147 -4.94 6.44 -7.16
CA SER A 147 -6.02 6.13 -6.23
C SER A 147 -6.45 4.68 -6.33
N ARG A 148 -6.87 4.10 -5.21
CA ARG A 148 -7.45 2.76 -5.13
C ARG A 148 -8.77 2.87 -4.36
N THR A 149 -9.85 2.38 -4.95
CA THR A 149 -11.16 2.34 -4.31
C THR A 149 -11.44 0.93 -3.82
N LEU A 150 -11.77 0.84 -2.54
CA LEU A 150 -12.14 -0.37 -1.83
C LEU A 150 -13.64 -0.33 -1.55
N ARG A 151 -14.33 -1.45 -1.78
CA ARG A 151 -15.74 -1.62 -1.43
C ARG A 151 -15.93 -2.84 -0.55
N PHE A 152 -16.75 -2.73 0.49
CA PHE A 152 -17.15 -3.86 1.31
C PHE A 152 -18.32 -4.60 0.63
N GLU A 153 -18.06 -5.78 0.09
CA GLU A 153 -19.07 -6.58 -0.58
C GLU A 153 -18.85 -8.07 -0.36
N GLY A 154 -19.94 -8.83 -0.22
CA GLY A 154 -19.86 -10.27 0.04
C GLY A 154 -19.08 -10.63 1.32
N GLY A 155 -19.13 -9.75 2.33
CA GLY A 155 -18.46 -9.97 3.62
C GLY A 155 -16.96 -9.71 3.62
N MET A 156 -16.40 -9.05 2.61
CA MET A 156 -14.99 -8.67 2.57
C MET A 156 -14.75 -7.35 1.84
N TRP A 157 -13.69 -6.65 2.19
CA TRP A 157 -13.21 -5.51 1.41
C TRP A 157 -12.62 -5.99 0.10
N ARG A 158 -12.93 -5.33 -1.01
CA ARG A 158 -12.39 -5.62 -2.34
C ARG A 158 -11.89 -4.37 -3.01
N ILE A 159 -10.81 -4.49 -3.77
CA ILE A 159 -10.36 -3.45 -4.69
C ILE A 159 -11.26 -3.51 -5.91
N VAL A 160 -12.04 -2.46 -6.14
CA VAL A 160 -13.04 -2.41 -7.21
C VAL A 160 -12.67 -1.42 -8.31
N ALA A 161 -11.90 -0.38 -7.98
CA ALA A 161 -11.42 0.58 -8.95
C ALA A 161 -9.99 1.04 -8.66
N THR A 162 -9.31 1.42 -9.73
CA THR A 162 -7.98 2.03 -9.73
C THR A 162 -8.02 3.28 -10.57
N MET A 163 -7.33 4.32 -10.14
CA MET A 163 -7.07 5.51 -10.94
C MET A 163 -5.58 5.78 -10.95
N ASP A 164 -5.03 6.12 -12.10
CA ASP A 164 -3.68 6.63 -12.25
C ASP A 164 -3.75 7.93 -13.07
N ALA A 165 -3.21 9.02 -12.51
CA ALA A 165 -3.19 10.35 -13.10
C ALA A 165 -1.73 10.85 -13.17
N SER A 166 -1.26 11.22 -14.35
CA SER A 166 0.12 11.68 -14.58
C SER A 166 0.15 12.86 -15.55
N ASP A 167 1.10 13.78 -15.34
CA ASP A 167 1.40 14.91 -16.23
C ASP A 167 2.37 14.54 -17.38
#